data_AF-A0A838SMZ0-F1
#
_entry.id   AF-A0A838SMZ0-F1
#
_cell.length_a   1.000
_cell.length_b   1.000
_cell.length_c   1.000
_cell.angle_alpha   90.00
_cell.angle_beta   90.00
_cell.angle_gamma   90.00
#
_symmetry.space_group_name_H-M   'P 1'
#
loop_
_entity.id
_entity.type
_entity.pdbx_description
1 polymer ?
#
loop_
_entity_poly.entity_id
_entity_poly.type
_entity_poly.pdbx_seq_one_letter_code
_entity_poly.pdbx_strand_id
1 'polypeptide(L)'
;MTGTVHVATDHPFVGRREELRVLEENLDAAAAGRPHVVLVEGPPGIGKTALLRRFLDGTSATVLAAGGDEAETALPYGVVEQLLRGVDVAFPAWPRGVGTRTAA
;
A
#
# COMPACT_ATOMS: atom_id res chain seq x y z
N MET A 1 5.91 -6.86 -17.21
CA MET A 1 6.61 -8.03 -16.63
C MET A 1 6.41 -7.93 -15.13
N THR A 2 5.30 -8.50 -14.64
CA THR A 2 4.80 -8.32 -13.27
C THR A 2 5.67 -9.10 -12.29
N GLY A 3 6.37 -8.40 -11.41
CA GLY A 3 7.11 -9.02 -10.32
C GLY A 3 6.18 -9.34 -9.17
N THR A 4 5.74 -10.59 -9.05
CA THR A 4 5.00 -11.07 -7.89
C THR A 4 5.97 -11.22 -6.72
N VAL A 5 5.81 -10.41 -5.67
CA VAL A 5 6.55 -10.59 -4.42
C VAL A 5 5.83 -11.64 -3.59
N HIS A 6 6.20 -12.91 -3.77
CA HIS A 6 5.88 -13.97 -2.83
C HIS A 6 6.96 -14.00 -1.75
N VAL A 7 6.61 -13.62 -0.52
CA VAL A 7 7.42 -13.94 0.65
C VAL A 7 6.57 -14.81 1.57
N ALA A 8 6.50 -16.09 1.23
CA ALA A 8 6.04 -17.12 2.14
C ALA A 8 7.18 -17.41 3.12
N THR A 9 7.07 -16.88 4.33
CA THR A 9 7.79 -17.43 5.48
C THR A 9 6.74 -18.11 6.33
N ASP A 10 6.75 -19.44 6.33
CA ASP A 10 5.83 -20.31 7.06
C ASP A 10 6.14 -20.29 8.57
N HIS A 11 6.10 -19.08 9.13
CA HIS A 11 6.19 -18.85 10.56
C HIS A 11 4.76 -18.68 11.09
N PRO A 12 4.37 -19.43 12.15
CA PRO A 12 3.04 -19.28 12.72
C PRO A 12 2.83 -17.83 13.20
N PHE A 13 1.78 -17.19 12.69
CA PHE A 13 1.37 -15.85 13.14
C PHE A 13 0.57 -15.98 14.44
N VAL A 14 1.08 -15.39 15.53
CA VAL A 14 0.48 -15.54 16.87
C VAL A 14 0.16 -14.17 17.47
N GLY A 15 -1.01 -14.08 18.11
CA GLY A 15 -1.46 -12.86 18.78
C GLY A 15 -2.00 -11.81 17.80
N ARG A 16 -2.00 -10.54 18.22
CA ARG A 16 -2.37 -9.38 17.40
C ARG A 16 -3.82 -9.30 16.91
N ARG A 17 -4.75 -9.96 17.61
CA ARG A 17 -6.18 -9.97 17.21
C ARG A 17 -6.79 -8.57 17.20
N GLU A 18 -6.39 -7.73 18.14
CA GLU A 18 -6.94 -6.38 18.24
C GLU A 18 -6.43 -5.48 17.11
N GLU A 19 -5.14 -5.57 16.79
CA GLU A 19 -4.55 -4.82 15.67
C GLU A 19 -5.13 -5.28 14.33
N LEU A 20 -5.35 -6.58 14.14
CA LEU A 20 -6.05 -7.10 12.95
C LEU A 20 -7.49 -6.58 12.88
N ARG A 21 -8.24 -6.61 13.99
CA ARG A 21 -9.61 -6.09 14.07
C ARG A 21 -9.67 -4.62 13.64
N VAL A 22 -8.75 -3.79 14.13
CA VAL A 22 -8.67 -2.38 13.75
C VAL A 22 -8.43 -2.21 12.24
N LEU A 23 -7.53 -3.01 11.65
CA LEU A 23 -7.28 -2.97 10.20
C LEU A 23 -8.50 -3.39 9.38
N GLU A 24 -9.18 -4.46 9.81
CA GLU A 24 -10.41 -4.98 9.18
C GLU A 24 -11.54 -3.94 9.21
N GLU A 25 -11.80 -3.32 10.36
CA GLU A 25 -12.83 -2.28 10.52
C GLU A 25 -12.56 -1.06 9.63
N ASN A 26 -11.30 -0.65 9.47
CA ASN A 26 -10.94 0.46 8.59
C ASN A 26 -11.08 0.08 7.11
N LEU A 27 -10.80 -1.17 6.74
CA LEU A 27 -11.04 -1.66 5.38
C LEU A 27 -12.52 -1.66 5.03
N ASP A 28 -13.37 -2.11 5.95
CA ASP A 28 -14.83 -2.10 5.76
C ASP A 28 -15.36 -0.67 5.61
N ALA A 29 -14.86 0.27 6.40
CA ALA A 29 -15.22 1.68 6.28
C ALA A 29 -14.75 2.30 4.95
N ALA A 30 -13.55 1.93 4.48
CA ALA A 30 -13.02 2.32 3.18
C ALA A 30 -13.87 1.75 2.02
N ALA A 31 -14.26 0.48 2.10
CA ALA A 31 -15.16 -0.16 1.14
C ALA A 31 -16.54 0.52 1.11
N ALA A 32 -16.99 1.09 2.23
CA ALA A 32 -18.20 1.92 2.32
C ALA A 32 -18.02 3.37 1.83
N GLY A 33 -16.90 3.69 1.17
CA GLY A 33 -16.63 5.00 0.57
C GLY A 33 -16.06 6.05 1.51
N ARG A 34 -15.61 5.66 2.71
CA ARG A 34 -14.94 6.55 3.67
C ARG A 34 -13.44 6.22 3.70
N PRO A 35 -12.57 6.93 2.98
CA PRO A 35 -11.14 6.60 2.95
C PRO A 35 -10.49 6.81 4.32
N HIS A 36 -9.57 5.91 4.68
CA HIS A 36 -8.86 5.92 5.95
C HIS A 36 -7.35 5.80 5.74
N VAL A 37 -6.58 6.38 6.67
CA VAL A 37 -5.13 6.18 6.78
C VAL A 37 -4.86 5.54 8.12
N VAL A 38 -4.17 4.40 8.12
CA VAL A 38 -3.77 3.69 9.34
C VAL A 38 -2.25 3.66 9.42
N LEU A 39 -1.71 4.13 10.54
CA LEU A 39 -0.28 4.15 10.82
C LEU A 39 0.08 3.01 11.78
N VAL A 40 0.93 2.10 11.32
CA VAL A 40 1.42 0.97 12.13
C VAL A 40 2.81 1.29 12.67
N GLU A 41 2.88 1.71 13.93
CA GLU A 41 4.11 2.02 14.62
C GLU A 41 4.52 0.93 15.62
N GLY A 42 5.83 0.84 15.88
CA GLY A 42 6.36 -0.05 16.90
C GLY A 42 7.86 -0.29 16.75
N PRO A 43 8.49 -1.01 17.70
CA PRO A 43 9.91 -1.29 17.67
C PRO A 43 10.38 -2.03 16.40
N PRO A 44 11.67 -1.91 16.01
CA PRO A 44 12.26 -2.77 14.99
C PRO A 44 12.04 -4.26 15.32
N GLY A 45 11.76 -5.09 14.32
CA GLY A 45 11.59 -6.53 14.50
C GLY A 45 10.29 -6.99 15.17
N ILE A 46 9.42 -6.07 15.63
CA ILE A 46 8.18 -6.42 16.36
C ILE A 46 7.09 -7.12 15.51
N GLY A 47 7.35 -7.30 14.21
CA GLY A 47 6.45 -8.02 13.29
C GLY A 47 5.46 -7.14 12.52
N LYS A 48 5.70 -5.83 12.35
CA LYS A 48 4.80 -4.92 11.60
C LYS A 48 4.51 -5.42 10.18
N THR A 49 5.54 -5.83 9.44
CA THR A 49 5.38 -6.40 8.09
C THR A 49 4.61 -7.72 8.12
N ALA A 50 4.80 -8.55 9.15
CA ALA A 50 4.06 -9.79 9.30
C ALA A 50 2.57 -9.54 9.59
N LEU A 51 2.25 -8.53 10.41
CA LEU A 51 0.87 -8.09 10.67
C LEU A 51 0.19 -7.65 9.38
N LEU A 52 0.83 -6.77 8.60
CA LEU A 52 0.28 -6.30 7.34
C LEU A 52 0.09 -7.44 6.33
N ARG A 53 1.06 -8.34 6.19
CA ARG A 53 0.91 -9.53 5.34
C ARG A 53 -0.28 -10.38 5.77
N ARG A 54 -0.38 -10.68 7.06
CA ARG A 54 -1.48 -11.50 7.60
C ARG A 54 -2.86 -10.87 7.35
N PHE A 55 -2.96 -9.55 7.49
CA PHE A 55 -4.18 -8.79 7.18
C PHE A 55 -4.52 -8.86 5.68
N LEU A 56 -3.52 -8.73 4.81
CA LEU A 56 -3.71 -8.74 3.36
C LEU A 56 -3.98 -10.15 2.79
N ASP A 57 -3.51 -11.23 3.41
CA ASP A 57 -3.72 -12.60 2.91
C ASP A 57 -5.21 -12.99 2.78
N GLY A 58 -6.11 -12.30 3.50
CA GLY A 58 -7.56 -12.55 3.47
C GLY A 58 -8.39 -11.53 2.66
N THR A 59 -7.77 -10.51 2.07
CA THR A 59 -8.51 -9.43 1.40
C THR A 59 -8.74 -9.71 -0.09
N SER A 60 -9.91 -9.27 -0.59
CA SER A 60 -10.19 -9.21 -2.03
C SER A 60 -9.87 -7.84 -2.65
N ALA A 61 -9.39 -6.89 -1.84
CA ALA A 61 -9.03 -5.56 -2.31
C ALA A 61 -7.80 -5.59 -3.22
N THR A 62 -7.73 -4.65 -4.16
CA THR A 62 -6.49 -4.40 -4.91
C THR A 62 -5.44 -3.81 -3.98
N VAL A 63 -4.31 -4.50 -3.85
CA VAL A 63 -3.21 -4.09 -2.98
C VAL A 63 -2.11 -3.45 -3.82
N LEU A 64 -1.79 -2.20 -3.52
CA LEU A 64 -0.61 -1.51 -4.03
C LEU A 64 0.40 -1.37 -2.90
N ALA A 65 1.65 -1.75 -3.14
CA ALA A 65 2.71 -1.70 -2.15
C ALA A 65 3.87 -0.84 -2.64
N ALA A 66 4.44 -0.05 -1.74
CA ALA A 66 5.65 0.71 -1.95
C ALA A 66 6.50 0.69 -0.69
N GLY A 67 7.82 0.77 -0.87
CA GLY A 67 8.78 0.98 0.19
C GLY A 67 9.34 2.40 0.11
N GLY A 68 9.71 2.94 1.27
CA GLY A 68 10.52 4.13 1.36
C GLY A 68 11.64 3.89 2.36
N ASP A 69 12.85 4.31 2.00
CA ASP A 69 14.01 4.33 2.89
C ASP A 69 14.42 5.80 3.16
N GLU A 70 15.02 6.08 4.32
CA GLU A 70 15.53 7.44 4.64
C GLU A 70 16.57 7.91 3.62
N ALA A 71 17.32 6.98 3.01
CA ALA A 71 18.27 7.28 1.94
C ALA A 71 17.60 7.74 0.63
N GLU A 72 16.30 7.50 0.45
CA GLU A 72 15.56 7.80 -0.79
C GLU A 72 14.92 9.20 -0.81
N THR A 73 15.24 10.05 0.17
CA THR A 73 14.73 11.43 0.25
C THR A 73 15.06 12.29 -0.98
N ALA A 74 16.11 11.94 -1.71
CA ALA A 74 16.51 12.63 -2.95
C ALA A 74 15.73 12.17 -4.19
N LEU A 75 14.88 11.14 -4.10
CA LEU A 75 14.07 10.63 -5.22
C LEU A 75 12.69 11.31 -5.22
N PRO A 76 12.44 12.29 -6.10
CA PRO A 76 11.15 12.96 -6.15
C PRO A 76 10.07 11.95 -6.50
N TYR A 77 9.04 11.87 -5.65
CA TYR A 77 7.88 11.01 -5.88
C TYR A 77 8.18 9.50 -6.01
N GLY A 78 9.30 9.00 -5.48
CA GLY A 78 9.70 7.58 -5.62
C GLY A 78 8.60 6.59 -5.17
N VAL A 79 7.94 6.87 -4.04
CA VAL A 79 6.80 6.07 -3.55
C VAL A 79 5.64 6.09 -4.53
N VAL A 80 5.31 7.24 -5.12
CA VAL A 80 4.20 7.37 -6.08
C VAL A 80 4.52 6.59 -7.35
N GLU A 81 5.76 6.65 -7.83
CA GLU A 81 6.21 5.88 -8.99
C GLU A 81 6.07 4.37 -8.76
N GLN A 82 6.47 3.89 -7.57
CA GLN A 82 6.31 2.48 -7.19
C GLN A 82 4.84 2.07 -7.19
N LEU A 83 3.95 2.89 -6.61
CA LEU A 83 2.52 2.60 -6.59
C LEU A 83 1.95 2.55 -8.02
N LEU A 84 2.28 3.53 -8.87
CA LEU A 84 1.79 3.59 -10.26
C LEU A 84 2.20 2.37 -11.09
N ARG A 85 3.39 1.81 -10.86
CA ARG A 85 3.83 0.55 -11.51
C ARG A 85 2.95 -0.65 -11.14
N GLY A 86 2.31 -0.62 -9.97
CA GLY A 86 1.38 -1.65 -9.50
C GLY A 86 -0.07 -1.44 -9.95
N VAL A 87 -0.40 -0.27 -10.50
CA VAL A 87 -1.76 0.01 -10.97
C VAL A 87 -1.96 -0.60 -12.36
N ASP A 88 -2.87 -1.56 -12.47
CA ASP A 88 -3.41 -1.98 -13.76
C ASP A 88 -4.59 -1.08 -14.14
N VAL A 89 -4.29 0.13 -14.60
CA VAL A 89 -5.29 1.06 -15.15
C VAL A 89 -5.05 1.28 -16.62
N ALA A 90 -6.10 1.09 -17.41
CA ALA A 90 -6.26 1.87 -18.62
C ALA A 90 -6.47 3.32 -18.17
N PHE A 91 -5.44 4.17 -18.32
CA PHE A 91 -5.62 5.60 -18.07
C PHE A 91 -6.75 6.09 -18.97
N PRO A 92 -7.86 6.61 -18.43
CA PRO A 92 -8.89 7.20 -19.27
C PRO A 92 -8.21 8.29 -20.09
N ALA A 93 -8.49 8.30 -21.40
CA ALA A 93 -7.89 9.27 -22.30
C ALA A 93 -8.05 10.66 -21.68
N TRP A 94 -6.91 11.28 -21.37
CA TRP A 94 -6.89 12.62 -20.81
C TRP A 94 -7.77 13.52 -21.67
N PRO A 95 -8.71 14.29 -21.08
CA PRO A 95 -9.51 15.22 -21.85
C PRO A 95 -8.54 16.16 -22.58
N ARG A 96 -8.53 16.10 -23.92
CA ARG A 96 -7.70 17.00 -24.72
C ARG A 96 -8.09 18.44 -24.35
N GLY A 97 -7.29 19.11 -23.53
CA GLY A 97 -7.63 20.44 -23.04
C GLY A 97 -6.94 20.89 -21.74
N VAL A 98 -6.48 19.99 -20.88
CA VAL A 98 -5.69 20.44 -19.71
C VAL A 98 -4.24 20.63 -20.18
N GLY A 99 -3.95 21.87 -20.59
CA GLY A 99 -2.65 22.26 -21.08
C GLY A 99 -1.56 22.10 -20.03
N THR A 100 -0.45 21.48 -20.41
CA THR A 100 0.81 21.59 -19.68
C THR A 100 1.30 23.02 -19.81
N ARG A 101 1.03 23.86 -18.82
CA ARG A 101 1.80 25.11 -18.66
C ARG A 101 3.18 24.74 -18.14
N THR A 102 4.08 24.39 -19.05
CA THR A 102 5.52 24.56 -18.80
C THR A 102 5.80 26.05 -18.93
N ALA A 103 5.90 26.73 -17.79
CA ALA A 103 6.48 28.06 -17.74
C ALA A 103 8.02 27.92 -17.86
N ALA A 104 8.59 28.89 -18.57
CA ALA A 104 9.96 29.01 -19.05
C ALA A 104 11.06 28.85 -18.00
#